data_AF-A0A925TBK5-F1
#
_entry.id   AF-A0A925TBK5-F1
#
_cell.length_a   1.000
_cell.length_b   1.000
_cell.length_c   1.000
_cell.angle_alpha   90.00
_cell.angle_beta   90.00
_cell.angle_gamma   90.00
#
_symmetry.space_group_name_H-M   'P 1'
#
loop_
_entity.id
_entity.type
_entity.pdbx_description
1 polymer ?
#
loop_
_entity_poly.entity_id
_entity_poly.type
_entity_poly.pdbx_seq_one_letter_code
_entity_poly.pdbx_strand_id
1 'polypeptide(L)'
;MPKTLIHQDLLFPAEPGVRSIARGLYERVANLPIVSPHGHTDPRWYALNEPFPDPARLLIVPDHYIYRMLFSQGVRLEDLGVPCLDGTPVETEGRTIWRRFAEHYHLFRGTPTRLWFDYVLQSLFGIDEPLSVNNADAHYDRIAGCLAQDGFRPRALFERFNIEVIATTEGPLDDLKWHAKIRDSGWQGRVITAYRPDSVIDPDFDGFAKNLDTLGEITGCNTGTWNGYLEAHRKRRAYFKSFGATSSDHGHLTAETANLSNSEAASLFDRIRSRRAGEKDKRLFSAQMLTEMAKMSLDDGLVMQIHPGSWRKHSPAMLARFGRDKGFDIPTPTDYVAALKPLLDLVG
;
A
#
# COMPACT_ATOMS: atom_id res chain seq x y z
N MET A 1 -2.87 -35.19 19.33
CA MET A 1 -3.24 -34.25 18.24
C MET A 1 -1.94 -33.72 17.67
N PRO A 2 -1.79 -33.57 16.33
CA PRO A 2 -0.62 -32.87 15.80
C PRO A 2 -0.54 -31.49 16.44
N LYS A 3 0.68 -31.02 16.75
CA LYS A 3 0.85 -29.63 17.18
C LYS A 3 0.36 -28.74 16.04
N THR A 4 -0.38 -27.69 16.36
CA THR A 4 -0.87 -26.72 15.37
C THR A 4 -0.50 -25.34 15.88
N LEU A 5 0.09 -24.50 15.02
CA LEU A 5 0.34 -23.09 15.32
C LEU A 5 -0.97 -22.33 15.54
N ILE A 6 -1.97 -22.63 14.71
CA ILE A 6 -3.24 -21.94 14.64
C ILE A 6 -4.37 -22.89 15.06
N HIS A 7 -5.10 -22.49 16.10
CA HIS A 7 -6.32 -23.17 16.52
C HIS A 7 -7.45 -22.94 15.50
N GLN A 8 -8.34 -23.92 15.30
CA GLN A 8 -9.45 -23.80 14.35
C GLN A 8 -10.42 -22.65 14.69
N ASP A 9 -10.53 -22.32 15.97
CA ASP A 9 -11.35 -21.22 16.50
C ASP A 9 -10.52 -19.94 16.78
N LEU A 10 -9.43 -19.73 16.05
CA LEU A 10 -8.61 -18.52 16.18
C LEU A 10 -9.47 -17.26 16.04
N LEU A 11 -9.28 -16.29 16.95
CA LEU A 11 -10.05 -15.04 17.07
C LEU A 11 -11.52 -15.19 17.51
N PHE A 12 -12.06 -16.40 17.71
CA PHE A 12 -13.42 -16.55 18.21
C PHE A 12 -13.48 -16.27 19.72
N PRO A 13 -14.61 -15.72 20.23
CA PRO A 13 -14.79 -15.51 21.65
C PRO A 13 -14.64 -16.79 22.49
N ALA A 14 -14.27 -16.62 23.76
CA ALA A 14 -14.07 -17.73 24.68
C ALA A 14 -15.38 -18.41 25.11
N GLU A 15 -16.48 -17.64 25.16
CA GLU A 15 -17.78 -18.10 25.61
C GLU A 15 -18.38 -19.14 24.64
N PRO A 16 -18.77 -20.35 25.10
CA PRO A 16 -19.13 -21.45 24.21
C PRO A 16 -20.31 -21.16 23.27
N GLY A 17 -21.35 -20.48 23.75
CA GLY A 17 -22.53 -20.16 22.95
C GLY A 17 -22.17 -19.22 21.80
N VAL A 18 -21.49 -18.12 22.13
CA VAL A 18 -20.99 -17.15 21.14
C VAL A 18 -19.97 -17.78 20.18
N ARG A 19 -19.06 -18.63 20.66
CA ARG A 19 -18.09 -19.32 19.80
C ARG A 19 -18.78 -20.22 18.78
N SER A 20 -19.83 -20.94 19.19
CA SER A 20 -20.59 -21.79 18.29
C SER A 20 -21.25 -20.99 17.18
N ILE A 21 -21.81 -19.82 17.51
CA ILE A 21 -22.41 -18.90 16.53
C ILE A 21 -21.33 -18.37 15.58
N ALA A 22 -20.18 -17.91 16.11
CA ALA A 22 -19.06 -17.42 15.32
C ALA A 22 -18.56 -18.47 14.32
N ARG A 23 -18.39 -19.72 14.76
CA ARG A 23 -18.01 -20.84 13.90
C ARG A 23 -19.02 -21.05 12.76
N GLY A 24 -20.31 -21.14 13.08
CA GLY A 24 -21.35 -21.37 12.08
C GLY A 24 -21.52 -20.24 11.07
N LEU A 25 -21.18 -19.00 11.44
CA LEU A 25 -21.11 -17.87 10.52
C LEU A 25 -19.85 -17.93 9.65
N TYR A 26 -18.69 -18.19 10.25
CA TYR A 26 -17.41 -18.27 9.53
C TYR A 26 -17.41 -19.38 8.47
N GLU A 27 -17.90 -20.58 8.80
CA GLU A 27 -17.95 -21.71 7.87
C GLU A 27 -18.72 -21.40 6.57
N ARG A 28 -19.71 -20.49 6.62
CA ARG A 28 -20.49 -20.06 5.46
C ARG A 28 -19.73 -19.10 4.54
N VAL A 29 -18.71 -18.41 5.06
CA VAL A 29 -17.98 -17.37 4.34
C VAL A 29 -16.51 -17.70 4.12
N ALA A 30 -15.96 -18.70 4.82
CA ALA A 30 -14.53 -19.02 4.85
C ALA A 30 -13.93 -19.35 3.47
N ASN A 31 -14.74 -19.89 2.55
CA ASN A 31 -14.32 -20.30 1.22
C ASN A 31 -14.79 -19.33 0.11
N LEU A 32 -15.36 -18.17 0.47
CA LEU A 32 -15.70 -17.16 -0.53
C LEU A 32 -14.42 -16.61 -1.17
N PRO A 33 -14.48 -16.20 -2.46
CA PRO A 33 -13.34 -15.55 -3.11
C PRO A 33 -12.89 -14.27 -2.39
N ILE A 34 -11.59 -14.03 -2.39
CA ILE A 34 -11.01 -12.82 -1.81
C ILE A 34 -11.19 -11.66 -2.78
N VAL A 35 -11.86 -10.62 -2.32
CA VAL A 35 -11.92 -9.31 -2.96
C VAL A 35 -10.97 -8.39 -2.20
N SER A 36 -9.86 -7.98 -2.84
CA SER A 36 -8.87 -7.06 -2.28
C SER A 36 -8.93 -5.73 -3.05
N PRO A 37 -9.85 -4.81 -2.68
CA PRO A 37 -10.18 -3.64 -3.50
C PRO A 37 -9.17 -2.48 -3.36
N HIS A 38 -8.20 -2.59 -2.45
CA HIS A 38 -7.14 -1.62 -2.24
C HIS A 38 -5.92 -2.32 -1.64
N GLY A 39 -4.74 -2.06 -2.20
CA GLY A 39 -3.50 -2.68 -1.76
C GLY A 39 -2.26 -2.14 -2.49
N HIS A 40 -1.10 -2.65 -2.07
CA HIS A 40 0.22 -2.18 -2.53
C HIS A 40 1.14 -3.32 -2.98
N THR A 41 0.58 -4.43 -3.47
CA THR A 41 1.41 -5.48 -4.10
C THR A 41 2.03 -4.97 -5.39
N ASP A 42 3.26 -5.38 -5.71
CA ASP A 42 3.91 -4.97 -6.97
C ASP A 42 3.26 -5.67 -8.18
N PRO A 43 2.65 -4.95 -9.14
CA PRO A 43 2.04 -5.57 -10.31
C PRO A 43 3.04 -6.34 -11.17
N ARG A 44 4.36 -6.06 -11.06
CA ARG A 44 5.42 -6.80 -11.75
C ARG A 44 5.42 -8.29 -11.38
N TRP A 45 5.06 -8.65 -10.15
CA TRP A 45 5.03 -10.05 -9.71
C TRP A 45 4.12 -10.89 -10.60
N TYR A 46 2.92 -10.40 -10.88
CA TYR A 46 1.95 -11.09 -11.73
C TYR A 46 2.31 -10.96 -13.21
N ALA A 47 2.90 -9.84 -13.62
CA ALA A 47 3.30 -9.61 -15.00
C ALA A 47 4.43 -10.53 -15.47
N LEU A 48 5.44 -10.77 -14.62
CA LEU A 48 6.59 -11.63 -14.93
C LEU A 48 6.37 -13.08 -14.49
N ASN A 49 5.60 -13.32 -13.43
CA ASN A 49 5.36 -14.64 -12.85
C ASN A 49 6.65 -15.41 -12.52
N GLU A 50 7.70 -14.66 -12.17
CA GLU A 50 8.97 -15.19 -11.69
C GLU A 50 8.82 -15.70 -10.25
N PRO A 51 9.56 -16.75 -9.84
CA PRO A 51 9.61 -17.17 -8.45
C PRO A 51 10.09 -16.05 -7.52
N PHE A 52 9.60 -16.06 -6.28
CA PHE A 52 10.17 -15.18 -5.25
C PHE A 52 11.59 -15.63 -4.91
N PRO A 53 12.52 -14.69 -4.65
CA PRO A 53 13.95 -15.00 -4.55
C PRO A 53 14.30 -15.86 -3.33
N ASP A 54 13.86 -15.44 -2.13
CA ASP A 54 14.12 -16.16 -0.88
C ASP A 54 13.13 -15.75 0.24
N PRO A 55 13.06 -16.51 1.36
CA PRO A 55 12.15 -16.23 2.46
C PRO A 55 12.27 -14.82 3.06
N ALA A 56 13.50 -14.30 3.23
CA ALA A 56 13.71 -13.00 3.86
C ALA A 56 13.34 -11.85 2.92
N ARG A 57 13.70 -11.97 1.64
CA ARG A 57 13.34 -10.98 0.60
C ARG A 57 11.84 -10.92 0.34
N LEU A 58 11.11 -12.01 0.58
CA LEU A 58 9.65 -12.05 0.47
C LEU A 58 8.97 -11.54 1.75
N LEU A 59 9.35 -12.06 2.92
CA LEU A 59 8.56 -11.92 4.14
C LEU A 59 9.09 -10.89 5.13
N ILE A 60 10.38 -10.51 5.06
CA ILE A 60 11.02 -9.69 6.10
C ILE A 60 11.40 -8.30 5.58
N VAL A 61 12.21 -8.27 4.52
CA VAL A 61 12.76 -7.03 3.94
C VAL A 61 11.68 -6.02 3.52
N PRO A 62 10.57 -6.42 2.86
CA PRO A 62 9.56 -5.46 2.42
C PRO A 62 8.58 -5.05 3.53
N ASP A 63 8.48 -5.80 4.63
CA ASP A 63 7.42 -5.59 5.64
C ASP A 63 7.85 -4.64 6.77
N HIS A 64 7.31 -3.43 6.71
CA HIS A 64 7.57 -2.39 7.70
C HIS A 64 7.00 -2.66 9.08
N TYR A 65 6.02 -3.55 9.25
CA TYR A 65 5.58 -3.96 10.59
C TYR A 65 6.66 -4.78 11.29
N ILE A 66 7.34 -5.66 10.55
CA ILE A 66 8.39 -6.51 11.08
C ILE A 66 9.61 -5.69 11.46
N TYR A 67 10.21 -4.98 10.49
CA TYR A 67 11.46 -4.26 10.79
C TYR A 67 11.25 -3.08 11.74
N ARG A 68 10.04 -2.49 11.84
CA ARG A 68 9.75 -1.46 12.86
C ARG A 68 9.83 -2.04 14.27
N MET A 69 9.31 -3.25 14.49
CA MET A 69 9.39 -3.91 15.81
C MET A 69 10.86 -4.19 16.17
N LEU A 70 11.62 -4.78 15.26
CA LEU A 70 13.03 -5.09 15.48
C LEU A 70 13.88 -3.82 15.67
N PHE A 71 13.64 -2.78 14.88
CA PHE A 71 14.31 -1.49 15.02
C PHE A 71 14.03 -0.85 16.37
N SER A 72 12.80 -0.95 16.88
CA SER A 72 12.47 -0.44 18.22
C SER A 72 13.25 -1.11 19.36
N GLN A 73 13.83 -2.29 19.11
CA GLN A 73 14.65 -3.04 20.07
C GLN A 73 16.16 -2.96 19.76
N GLY A 74 16.59 -2.07 18.86
CA GLY A 74 18.00 -1.80 18.57
C GLY A 74 18.58 -2.56 17.38
N VAL A 75 17.79 -3.34 16.63
CA VAL A 75 18.24 -3.97 15.39
C VAL A 75 18.31 -2.93 14.27
N ARG A 76 19.44 -2.84 13.56
CA ARG A 76 19.58 -1.88 12.45
C ARG A 76 18.74 -2.32 11.24
N LEU A 77 18.24 -1.36 10.45
CA LEU A 77 17.47 -1.70 9.24
C LEU A 77 18.37 -2.30 8.16
N GLU A 78 19.62 -1.86 8.09
CA GLU A 78 20.66 -2.37 7.18
C GLU A 78 20.94 -3.84 7.46
N ASP A 79 20.95 -4.23 8.74
CA ASP A 79 21.10 -5.61 9.17
C ASP A 79 19.92 -6.46 8.64
N LEU A 80 18.73 -5.88 8.51
CA LEU A 80 17.55 -6.55 7.94
C LEU A 80 17.46 -6.44 6.42
N GLY A 81 18.52 -5.98 5.73
CA GLY A 81 18.58 -5.88 4.28
C GLY A 81 17.75 -4.75 3.69
N VAL A 82 17.30 -3.78 4.49
CA VAL A 82 16.55 -2.60 4.05
C VAL A 82 17.52 -1.63 3.36
N PRO A 83 17.33 -1.29 2.06
CA PRO A 83 18.25 -0.44 1.32
C PRO A 83 18.36 0.99 1.88
N CYS A 84 19.58 1.53 1.87
CA CYS A 84 19.89 2.92 2.17
C CYS A 84 20.02 3.76 0.89
N LEU A 85 19.64 5.03 0.94
CA LEU A 85 19.81 6.00 -0.15
C LEU A 85 21.26 6.48 -0.30
N ASP A 86 22.04 6.42 0.78
CA ASP A 86 23.44 6.86 0.84
C ASP A 86 24.44 5.79 0.36
N GLY A 87 23.96 4.61 -0.07
CA GLY A 87 24.80 3.51 -0.53
C GLY A 87 25.50 2.72 0.58
N THR A 88 25.15 2.94 1.87
CA THR A 88 25.65 2.10 2.97
C THR A 88 25.37 0.62 2.66
N PRO A 89 26.38 -0.27 2.79
CA PRO A 89 26.16 -1.71 2.62
C PRO A 89 25.11 -2.25 3.59
N VAL A 90 24.28 -3.15 3.09
CA VAL A 90 23.23 -3.82 3.86
C VAL A 90 23.49 -5.32 3.89
N GLU A 91 22.91 -6.02 4.84
CA GLU A 91 22.91 -7.48 4.82
C GLU A 91 22.25 -7.97 3.53
N THR A 92 22.96 -8.85 2.82
CA THR A 92 22.51 -9.39 1.54
C THR A 92 22.05 -10.84 1.65
N GLU A 93 22.58 -11.57 2.62
CA GLU A 93 22.30 -12.98 2.86
C GLU A 93 20.95 -13.17 3.55
N GLY A 94 19.96 -13.66 2.79
CA GLY A 94 18.59 -13.86 3.27
C GLY A 94 18.52 -14.76 4.51
N ARG A 95 19.39 -15.77 4.61
CA ARG A 95 19.45 -16.65 5.79
C ARG A 95 19.91 -15.92 7.05
N THR A 96 20.87 -14.99 6.94
CA THR A 96 21.32 -14.17 8.07
C THR A 96 20.20 -13.24 8.53
N ILE A 97 19.48 -12.60 7.61
CA ILE A 97 18.31 -11.78 7.91
C ILE A 97 17.24 -12.61 8.64
N TRP A 98 16.96 -13.81 8.13
CA TRP A 98 15.97 -14.72 8.70
C TRP A 98 16.33 -15.18 10.11
N ARG A 99 17.58 -15.58 10.36
CA ARG A 99 18.06 -15.95 11.71
C ARG A 99 17.90 -14.80 12.69
N ARG A 100 18.25 -13.58 12.28
CA ARG A 100 18.06 -12.38 13.11
C ARG A 100 16.58 -12.13 13.42
N PHE A 101 15.69 -12.33 12.45
CA PHE A 101 14.24 -12.28 12.69
C PHE A 101 13.78 -13.37 13.68
N ALA A 102 14.26 -14.61 13.53
CA ALA A 102 13.92 -15.73 14.41
C ALA A 102 14.34 -15.50 15.87
N GLU A 103 15.53 -14.93 16.10
CA GLU A 103 16.00 -14.52 17.44
C GLU A 103 15.02 -13.55 18.13
N HIS A 104 14.41 -12.67 17.34
CA HIS A 104 13.53 -11.61 17.80
C HIS A 104 12.03 -11.94 17.65
N TYR A 105 11.68 -13.15 17.20
CA TYR A 105 10.29 -13.50 16.91
C TYR A 105 9.37 -13.46 18.16
N HIS A 106 9.96 -13.56 19.35
CA HIS A 106 9.25 -13.42 20.62
C HIS A 106 8.67 -12.01 20.84
N LEU A 107 9.20 -10.97 20.20
CA LEU A 107 8.72 -9.58 20.33
C LEU A 107 7.31 -9.40 19.75
N PHE A 108 6.88 -10.27 18.84
CA PHE A 108 5.58 -10.17 18.19
C PHE A 108 4.45 -10.78 19.01
N ARG A 109 4.71 -11.35 20.20
CA ARG A 109 3.66 -11.89 21.08
C ARG A 109 2.59 -10.83 21.37
N GLY A 110 1.32 -11.16 21.13
CA GLY A 110 0.19 -10.25 21.29
C GLY A 110 -0.03 -9.26 20.14
N THR A 111 0.78 -9.31 19.08
CA THR A 111 0.64 -8.45 17.89
C THR A 111 -0.07 -9.19 16.75
N PRO A 112 -0.75 -8.47 15.83
CA PRO A 112 -1.32 -9.08 14.63
C PRO A 112 -0.25 -9.69 13.70
N THR A 113 0.97 -9.15 13.67
CA THR A 113 2.06 -9.73 12.86
C THR A 113 2.34 -11.17 13.26
N ARG A 114 2.32 -11.51 14.55
CA ARG A 114 2.48 -12.89 15.01
C ARG A 114 1.38 -13.81 14.46
N LEU A 115 0.14 -13.32 14.48
CA LEU A 115 -1.02 -14.04 13.98
C LEU A 115 -0.89 -14.34 12.48
N TRP A 116 -0.61 -13.32 11.68
CA TRP A 116 -0.48 -13.43 10.23
C TRP A 116 0.68 -14.35 9.85
N PHE A 117 1.83 -14.20 10.53
CA PHE A 117 3.01 -14.97 10.24
C PHE A 117 2.84 -16.46 10.58
N ASP A 118 2.32 -16.78 11.77
CA ASP A 118 2.01 -18.17 12.15
C ASP A 118 0.94 -18.78 11.21
N TYR A 119 -0.04 -17.99 10.76
CA TYR A 119 -1.02 -18.44 9.76
C TYR A 119 -0.35 -18.77 8.43
N VAL A 120 0.54 -17.92 7.92
CA VAL A 120 1.29 -18.16 6.68
C VAL A 120 2.18 -19.41 6.83
N LEU A 121 2.91 -19.55 7.94
CA LEU A 121 3.74 -20.73 8.21
C LEU A 121 2.93 -22.03 8.14
N GLN A 122 1.78 -22.09 8.83
CA GLN A 122 0.96 -23.29 8.86
C GLN A 122 0.21 -23.53 7.55
N SER A 123 -0.56 -22.54 7.08
CA SER A 123 -1.50 -22.72 5.97
C SER A 123 -0.83 -22.82 4.60
N LEU A 124 0.28 -22.10 4.40
CA LEU A 124 0.95 -22.00 3.10
C LEU A 124 2.16 -22.94 3.03
N PHE A 125 2.97 -22.99 4.09
CA PHE A 125 4.22 -23.75 4.11
C PHE A 125 4.15 -25.07 4.88
N GLY A 126 3.04 -25.36 5.56
CA GLY A 126 2.87 -26.61 6.32
C GLY A 126 3.82 -26.73 7.51
N ILE A 127 4.21 -25.60 8.11
CA ILE A 127 5.06 -25.52 9.29
C ILE A 127 4.14 -25.40 10.52
N ASP A 128 4.27 -26.32 11.47
CA ASP A 128 3.37 -26.45 12.62
C ASP A 128 4.03 -26.16 13.97
N GLU A 129 5.28 -25.68 13.94
CA GLU A 129 6.04 -25.28 15.12
C GLU A 129 6.39 -23.78 15.12
N PRO A 130 6.30 -23.09 16.27
CA PRO A 130 6.69 -21.69 16.38
C PRO A 130 8.13 -21.45 15.93
N LEU A 131 8.35 -20.38 15.16
CA LEU A 131 9.70 -19.96 14.82
C LEU A 131 10.50 -19.64 16.10
N SER A 132 11.74 -20.10 16.13
CA SER A 132 12.71 -19.95 17.21
C SER A 132 14.12 -20.01 16.64
N VAL A 133 15.13 -19.68 17.46
CA VAL A 133 16.54 -19.80 17.07
C VAL A 133 16.93 -21.23 16.66
N ASN A 134 16.34 -22.25 17.29
CA ASN A 134 16.72 -23.65 17.08
C ASN A 134 16.18 -24.24 15.78
N ASN A 135 15.09 -23.68 15.23
CA ASN A 135 14.46 -24.15 14.00
C ASN A 135 14.50 -23.10 12.86
N ALA A 136 15.23 -22.00 13.05
CA ALA A 136 15.31 -20.91 12.07
C ALA A 136 15.74 -21.40 10.68
N ASP A 137 16.82 -22.19 10.61
CA ASP A 137 17.33 -22.71 9.34
C ASP A 137 16.39 -23.73 8.69
N ALA A 138 15.78 -24.60 9.49
CA ALA A 138 14.81 -25.56 9.00
C ALA A 138 13.58 -24.86 8.38
N HIS A 139 13.07 -23.81 9.03
CA HIS A 139 11.99 -22.99 8.47
C HIS A 139 12.41 -22.28 7.19
N TYR A 140 13.61 -21.71 7.17
CA TYR A 140 14.15 -21.07 5.97
C TYR A 140 14.22 -22.04 4.79
N ASP A 141 14.80 -23.23 5.00
CA ASP A 141 14.95 -24.26 3.96
C ASP A 141 13.60 -24.76 3.47
N ARG A 142 12.65 -24.96 4.39
CA ARG A 142 11.29 -25.37 4.05
C ARG A 142 10.59 -24.33 3.18
N ILE A 143 10.66 -23.06 3.54
CA ILE A 143 10.04 -21.97 2.78
C ILE A 143 10.74 -21.82 1.42
N ALA A 144 12.07 -21.77 1.40
CA ALA A 144 12.85 -21.64 0.15
C ALA A 144 12.57 -22.80 -0.82
N GLY A 145 12.50 -24.04 -0.31
CA GLY A 145 12.13 -25.20 -1.11
C GLY A 145 10.71 -25.15 -1.67
N CYS A 146 9.77 -24.52 -0.95
CA CYS A 146 8.42 -24.23 -1.48
C CYS A 146 8.46 -23.16 -2.57
N LEU A 147 9.15 -22.02 -2.34
CA LEU A 147 9.21 -20.90 -3.29
C LEU A 147 9.81 -21.27 -4.64
N ALA A 148 10.66 -22.30 -4.70
CA ALA A 148 11.20 -22.84 -5.94
C ALA A 148 10.20 -23.66 -6.78
N GLN A 149 9.05 -24.05 -6.21
CA GLN A 149 8.04 -24.88 -6.89
C GLN A 149 7.09 -24.02 -7.72
N ASP A 150 6.61 -24.56 -8.85
CA ASP A 150 5.68 -23.84 -9.73
C ASP A 150 4.37 -23.43 -9.02
N GLY A 151 3.92 -24.21 -8.04
CA GLY A 151 2.74 -23.91 -7.21
C GLY A 151 2.89 -22.70 -6.29
N PHE A 152 4.09 -22.12 -6.18
CA PHE A 152 4.39 -20.92 -5.39
C PHE A 152 4.74 -19.70 -6.24
N ARG A 153 4.59 -19.79 -7.57
CA ARG A 153 4.69 -18.62 -8.44
C ARG A 153 3.54 -17.64 -8.15
N PRO A 154 3.74 -16.32 -8.38
CA PRO A 154 2.72 -15.30 -8.07
C PRO A 154 1.32 -15.61 -8.62
N ARG A 155 1.22 -16.05 -9.89
CA ARG A 155 -0.08 -16.40 -10.49
C ARG A 155 -0.68 -17.68 -9.88
N ALA A 156 0.14 -18.69 -9.61
CA ALA A 156 -0.34 -19.92 -8.98
C ALA A 156 -0.86 -19.67 -7.56
N LEU A 157 -0.19 -18.80 -6.80
CA LEU A 157 -0.65 -18.38 -5.48
C LEU A 157 -1.92 -17.54 -5.55
N PHE A 158 -2.04 -16.64 -6.53
CA PHE A 158 -3.27 -15.88 -6.76
C PHE A 158 -4.50 -16.79 -6.90
N GLU A 159 -4.40 -17.83 -7.75
CA GLU A 159 -5.46 -18.82 -7.93
C GLU A 159 -5.68 -19.66 -6.67
N ARG A 160 -4.60 -20.14 -6.03
CA ARG A 160 -4.67 -20.96 -4.81
C ARG A 160 -5.33 -20.22 -3.65
N PHE A 161 -5.13 -18.90 -3.58
CA PHE A 161 -5.76 -18.04 -2.58
C PHE A 161 -7.20 -17.67 -2.93
N ASN A 162 -7.72 -18.15 -4.06
CA ASN A 162 -9.07 -17.86 -4.54
C ASN A 162 -9.33 -16.34 -4.62
N ILE A 163 -8.37 -15.58 -5.15
CA ILE A 163 -8.50 -14.12 -5.31
C ILE A 163 -9.37 -13.84 -6.54
N GLU A 164 -10.51 -13.19 -6.33
CA GLU A 164 -11.37 -12.75 -7.43
C GLU A 164 -10.87 -11.46 -8.07
N VAL A 165 -10.35 -10.55 -7.25
CA VAL A 165 -9.77 -9.28 -7.70
C VAL A 165 -8.76 -8.76 -6.68
N ILE A 166 -7.66 -8.19 -7.17
CA ILE A 166 -6.71 -7.41 -6.37
C ILE A 166 -6.42 -6.06 -7.04
N ALA A 167 -6.48 -4.99 -6.27
CA ALA A 167 -6.09 -3.65 -6.70
C ALA A 167 -4.69 -3.30 -6.18
N THR A 168 -3.83 -2.87 -7.10
CA THR A 168 -2.57 -2.18 -6.79
C THR A 168 -2.80 -0.66 -6.77
N THR A 169 -1.78 0.13 -6.41
CA THR A 169 -1.91 1.57 -6.26
C THR A 169 -0.79 2.28 -6.99
N GLU A 170 -1.13 3.06 -8.02
CA GLU A 170 -0.16 3.73 -8.88
C GLU A 170 -0.42 5.25 -8.95
N GLY A 171 0.64 6.01 -9.17
CA GLY A 171 0.60 7.46 -9.32
C GLY A 171 0.26 7.89 -10.75
N PRO A 172 -0.18 9.14 -10.98
CA PRO A 172 -0.67 9.58 -12.29
C PRO A 172 0.39 9.52 -13.40
N LEU A 173 1.67 9.49 -13.03
CA LEU A 173 2.79 9.46 -13.95
C LEU A 173 3.17 8.04 -14.38
N ASP A 174 2.64 7.01 -13.72
CA ASP A 174 2.99 5.62 -14.03
C ASP A 174 2.38 5.17 -15.36
N ASP A 175 3.19 4.46 -16.16
CA ASP A 175 2.81 3.98 -17.49
C ASP A 175 1.84 2.79 -17.48
N LEU A 176 1.62 2.16 -16.32
CA LEU A 176 0.82 0.95 -16.13
C LEU A 176 1.27 -0.23 -17.02
N LYS A 177 2.54 -0.29 -17.42
CA LYS A 177 3.07 -1.34 -18.32
C LYS A 177 2.90 -2.75 -17.75
N TRP A 178 2.94 -2.90 -16.43
CA TRP A 178 2.79 -4.20 -15.79
C TRP A 178 1.34 -4.69 -15.88
N HIS A 179 0.36 -3.81 -15.67
CA HIS A 179 -1.06 -4.11 -15.90
C HIS A 179 -1.34 -4.45 -17.37
N ALA A 180 -0.73 -3.71 -18.31
CA ALA A 180 -0.78 -4.06 -19.73
C ALA A 180 -0.24 -5.47 -19.99
N LYS A 181 0.95 -5.79 -19.48
CA LYS A 181 1.55 -7.12 -19.62
C LYS A 181 0.71 -8.23 -18.99
N ILE A 182 0.02 -7.97 -17.87
CA ILE A 182 -0.92 -8.93 -17.26
C ILE A 182 -2.08 -9.19 -18.22
N ARG A 183 -2.79 -8.13 -18.63
CA ARG A 183 -3.94 -8.20 -19.54
C ARG A 183 -3.59 -8.92 -20.85
N ASP A 184 -2.43 -8.62 -21.41
CA ASP A 184 -2.01 -9.12 -22.72
C ASP A 184 -1.40 -10.55 -22.65
N SER A 185 -1.23 -11.12 -21.45
CA SER A 185 -0.60 -12.44 -21.28
C SER A 185 -1.53 -13.66 -21.44
N GLY A 186 -2.85 -13.44 -21.57
CA GLY A 186 -3.86 -14.51 -21.63
C GLY A 186 -4.22 -15.15 -20.28
N TRP A 187 -3.53 -14.81 -19.19
CA TRP A 187 -3.93 -15.20 -17.83
C TRP A 187 -5.16 -14.41 -17.37
N GLN A 188 -6.07 -15.08 -16.65
CA GLN A 188 -7.40 -14.55 -16.31
C GLN A 188 -7.46 -13.84 -14.96
N GLY A 189 -6.36 -13.80 -14.20
CA GLY A 189 -6.33 -13.14 -12.90
C GLY A 189 -6.60 -11.63 -13.01
N ARG A 190 -7.52 -11.14 -12.19
CA ARG A 190 -7.98 -9.75 -12.22
C ARG A 190 -7.14 -8.87 -11.30
N VAL A 191 -6.01 -8.40 -11.83
CA VAL A 191 -5.14 -7.41 -11.19
C VAL A 191 -5.43 -6.03 -11.77
N ILE A 192 -6.07 -5.17 -10.99
CA ILE A 192 -6.45 -3.81 -11.39
C ILE A 192 -5.58 -2.76 -10.66
N THR A 193 -5.74 -1.49 -11.01
CA THR A 193 -5.05 -0.35 -10.38
C THR A 193 -6.03 0.56 -9.64
N ALA A 194 -5.53 1.41 -8.75
CA ALA A 194 -6.22 2.55 -8.15
C ALA A 194 -5.44 3.83 -8.43
N TYR A 195 -6.15 4.92 -8.74
CA TYR A 195 -5.53 6.20 -9.08
C TYR A 195 -5.12 6.98 -7.81
N ARG A 196 -3.82 7.10 -7.53
CA ARG A 196 -3.30 7.82 -6.35
C ARG A 196 -2.54 9.10 -6.72
N PRO A 197 -3.22 10.27 -6.78
CA PRO A 197 -2.63 11.50 -7.28
C PRO A 197 -1.74 12.30 -6.32
N ASP A 198 -1.37 11.75 -5.15
CA ASP A 198 -0.60 12.45 -4.12
C ASP A 198 0.63 13.21 -4.70
N SER A 199 1.38 12.61 -5.63
CA SER A 199 2.62 13.19 -6.18
C SER A 199 2.44 14.44 -7.06
N VAL A 200 1.20 14.72 -7.47
CA VAL A 200 0.79 15.88 -8.27
C VAL A 200 -0.33 16.69 -7.60
N ILE A 201 -0.64 16.40 -6.33
CA ILE A 201 -1.58 17.18 -5.51
C ILE A 201 -0.88 17.78 -4.28
N ASP A 202 0.02 17.06 -3.62
CA ASP A 202 0.74 17.54 -2.44
C ASP A 202 1.91 18.44 -2.84
N PRO A 203 1.86 19.76 -2.60
CA PRO A 203 2.95 20.67 -2.98
C PRO A 203 4.26 20.43 -2.20
N ASP A 204 4.20 19.68 -1.09
CA ASP A 204 5.36 19.26 -0.30
C ASP A 204 5.90 17.88 -0.73
N PHE A 205 5.33 17.30 -1.79
CA PHE A 205 5.86 16.10 -2.41
C PHE A 205 7.18 16.41 -3.15
N ASP A 206 8.19 15.55 -2.95
CA ASP A 206 9.50 15.74 -3.57
C ASP A 206 9.38 15.72 -5.11
N GLY A 207 9.83 16.80 -5.74
CA GLY A 207 9.73 16.95 -7.19
C GLY A 207 8.37 17.40 -7.72
N PHE A 208 7.42 17.80 -6.86
CA PHE A 208 6.06 18.21 -7.25
C PHE A 208 5.97 19.05 -8.54
N ALA A 209 6.76 20.13 -8.65
CA ALA A 209 6.74 20.99 -9.83
C ALA A 209 7.15 20.25 -11.12
N LYS A 210 8.14 19.37 -11.05
CA LYS A 210 8.58 18.53 -12.17
C LYS A 210 7.52 17.47 -12.49
N ASN A 211 6.86 16.93 -11.48
CA ASN A 211 5.77 15.97 -11.66
C ASN A 211 4.61 16.60 -12.44
N LEU A 212 4.29 17.87 -12.20
CA LEU A 212 3.29 18.61 -12.99
C LEU A 212 3.72 18.81 -14.45
N ASP A 213 5.02 19.05 -14.71
CA ASP A 213 5.55 19.13 -16.07
C ASP A 213 5.42 17.79 -16.80
N THR A 214 5.87 16.70 -16.17
CA THR A 214 5.72 15.35 -16.72
C THR A 214 4.26 14.98 -16.93
N LEU A 215 3.36 15.36 -16.01
CA LEU A 215 1.92 15.16 -16.18
C LEU A 215 1.40 15.86 -17.44
N GLY A 216 1.86 17.08 -17.72
CA GLY A 216 1.51 17.83 -18.93
C GLY A 216 2.04 17.16 -20.19
N GLU A 217 3.30 16.72 -20.18
CA GLU A 217 3.94 16.01 -21.27
C GLU A 217 3.19 14.73 -21.65
N ILE A 218 2.89 13.85 -20.69
CA ILE A 218 2.25 12.54 -20.96
C ILE A 218 0.77 12.66 -21.32
N THR A 219 0.12 13.79 -21.03
CA THR A 219 -1.29 14.04 -21.34
C THR A 219 -1.51 14.97 -22.54
N GLY A 220 -0.45 15.64 -23.01
CA GLY A 220 -0.53 16.71 -23.99
C GLY A 220 -1.33 17.92 -23.50
N CYS A 221 -1.36 18.16 -22.19
CA CYS A 221 -2.12 19.24 -21.56
C CYS A 221 -1.21 20.36 -21.04
N ASN A 222 -1.71 21.60 -21.05
CA ASN A 222 -1.00 22.73 -20.45
C ASN A 222 -1.21 22.78 -18.93
N THR A 223 -0.41 22.03 -18.18
CA THR A 223 -0.38 22.02 -16.70
C THR A 223 0.19 23.31 -16.09
N GLY A 224 0.56 24.30 -16.91
CA GLY A 224 0.82 25.68 -16.46
C GLY A 224 -0.45 26.48 -16.16
N THR A 225 -1.63 25.96 -16.51
CA THR A 225 -2.93 26.59 -16.23
C THR A 225 -3.81 25.67 -15.40
N TRP A 226 -4.69 26.23 -14.58
CA TRP A 226 -5.64 25.45 -13.78
C TRP A 226 -6.48 24.49 -14.62
N ASN A 227 -7.06 24.97 -15.72
CA ASN A 227 -7.91 24.14 -16.59
C ASN A 227 -7.12 23.01 -17.26
N GLY A 228 -5.92 23.29 -17.77
CA GLY A 228 -5.08 22.26 -18.39
C GLY A 228 -4.56 21.23 -17.37
N TYR A 229 -4.32 21.65 -16.13
CA TYR A 229 -4.00 20.75 -15.02
C TYR A 229 -5.17 19.80 -14.69
N LEU A 230 -6.39 20.33 -14.52
CA LEU A 230 -7.57 19.48 -14.29
C LEU A 230 -7.86 18.54 -15.46
N GLU A 231 -7.65 19.00 -16.70
CA GLU A 231 -7.81 18.15 -17.89
C GLU A 231 -6.79 17.01 -17.94
N ALA A 232 -5.55 17.27 -17.51
CA ALA A 232 -4.55 16.21 -17.37
C ALA A 232 -5.00 15.12 -16.37
N HIS A 233 -5.59 15.52 -15.23
CA HIS A 233 -6.18 14.58 -14.28
C HIS A 233 -7.28 13.73 -14.91
N ARG A 234 -8.23 14.35 -15.64
CA ARG A 234 -9.31 13.62 -16.32
C ARG A 234 -8.76 12.58 -17.31
N LYS A 235 -7.78 12.96 -18.13
CA LYS A 235 -7.12 12.03 -19.08
C LYS A 235 -6.43 10.86 -18.37
N ARG A 236 -5.71 11.13 -17.28
CA ARG A 236 -5.05 10.05 -16.52
C ARG A 236 -6.04 9.15 -15.80
N ARG A 237 -7.11 9.69 -15.21
CA ARG A 237 -8.19 8.88 -14.62
C ARG A 237 -8.85 7.97 -15.66
N ALA A 238 -9.14 8.49 -16.86
CA ALA A 238 -9.66 7.69 -17.97
C ALA A 238 -8.67 6.59 -18.41
N TYR A 239 -7.36 6.90 -18.45
CA TYR A 239 -6.33 5.89 -18.72
C TYR A 239 -6.33 4.78 -17.66
N PHE A 240 -6.36 5.12 -16.37
CA PHE A 240 -6.42 4.15 -15.27
C PHE A 240 -7.68 3.25 -15.36
N LYS A 241 -8.84 3.83 -15.70
CA LYS A 241 -10.07 3.06 -15.94
C LYS A 241 -9.91 2.03 -17.06
N SER A 242 -9.10 2.31 -18.09
CA SER A 242 -8.83 1.33 -19.15
C SER A 242 -8.04 0.10 -18.67
N PHE A 243 -7.45 0.16 -17.47
CA PHE A 243 -6.83 -0.96 -16.75
C PHE A 243 -7.68 -1.47 -15.58
N GLY A 244 -8.99 -1.20 -15.61
CA GLY A 244 -9.95 -1.74 -14.65
C GLY A 244 -10.03 -0.97 -13.33
N ALA A 245 -9.43 0.21 -13.22
CA ALA A 245 -9.55 1.03 -12.01
C ALA A 245 -11.01 1.39 -11.71
N THR A 246 -11.41 1.15 -10.47
CA THR A 246 -12.74 1.53 -9.94
C THR A 246 -12.64 2.50 -8.78
N SER A 247 -11.43 2.81 -8.31
CA SER A 247 -11.20 3.73 -7.20
C SER A 247 -10.06 4.71 -7.46
N SER A 248 -10.07 5.78 -6.67
CA SER A 248 -8.97 6.70 -6.44
C SER A 248 -8.65 6.74 -4.95
N ASP A 249 -7.37 6.95 -4.63
CA ASP A 249 -6.83 6.94 -3.28
C ASP A 249 -6.10 8.24 -2.97
N HIS A 250 -6.38 8.86 -1.83
CA HIS A 250 -5.84 10.18 -1.45
C HIS A 250 -5.22 10.11 -0.06
N GLY A 251 -3.89 10.13 0.01
CA GLY A 251 -3.11 9.93 1.23
C GLY A 251 -2.70 11.22 1.94
N HIS A 252 -3.61 12.18 2.05
CA HIS A 252 -3.36 13.53 2.57
C HIS A 252 -3.01 13.56 4.06
N LEU A 253 -2.39 14.63 4.55
CA LEU A 253 -2.15 14.79 6.00
C LEU A 253 -3.45 15.01 6.79
N THR A 254 -4.42 15.72 6.20
CA THR A 254 -5.70 16.06 6.84
C THR A 254 -6.87 15.63 5.96
N ALA A 255 -8.07 15.54 6.54
CA ALA A 255 -9.32 15.30 5.82
C ALA A 255 -9.95 16.59 5.27
N GLU A 256 -9.24 17.73 5.33
CA GLU A 256 -9.81 19.02 4.98
C GLU A 256 -10.14 19.11 3.51
N THR A 257 -11.30 19.69 3.23
CA THR A 257 -11.81 19.96 1.90
C THR A 257 -12.11 21.45 1.78
N ALA A 258 -12.13 21.95 0.55
CA ALA A 258 -12.47 23.34 0.26
C ALA A 258 -13.44 23.42 -0.93
N ASN A 259 -14.20 24.50 -1.02
CA ASN A 259 -15.10 24.76 -2.14
C ASN A 259 -14.85 26.17 -2.69
N LEU A 260 -13.64 26.38 -3.21
CA LEU A 260 -13.26 27.64 -3.85
C LEU A 260 -13.99 27.81 -5.19
N SER A 261 -14.24 29.06 -5.56
CA SER A 261 -14.64 29.38 -6.93
C SER A 261 -13.50 29.06 -7.92
N ASN A 262 -13.85 28.88 -9.21
CA ASN A 262 -12.86 28.59 -10.25
C ASN A 262 -11.75 29.67 -10.33
N SER A 263 -12.08 30.94 -10.13
CA SER A 263 -11.10 32.03 -10.14
C SER A 263 -10.15 31.99 -8.93
N GLU A 264 -10.66 31.64 -7.75
CA GLU A 264 -9.85 31.52 -6.54
C GLU A 264 -8.93 30.29 -6.61
N ALA A 265 -9.45 29.16 -7.09
CA ALA A 265 -8.67 27.94 -7.32
C ALA A 265 -7.56 28.16 -8.36
N ALA A 266 -7.86 28.84 -9.47
CA ALA A 266 -6.85 29.20 -10.46
C ALA A 266 -5.77 30.13 -9.90
N SER A 267 -6.18 31.16 -9.16
CA SER A 267 -5.25 32.10 -8.50
C SER A 267 -4.36 31.39 -7.46
N LEU A 268 -4.91 30.42 -6.74
CA LEU A 268 -4.17 29.58 -5.80
C LEU A 268 -3.18 28.68 -6.53
N PHE A 269 -3.63 27.99 -7.59
CA PHE A 269 -2.78 27.14 -8.41
C PHE A 269 -1.61 27.91 -9.03
N ASP A 270 -1.81 29.14 -9.50
CA ASP A 270 -0.75 29.99 -10.03
C ASP A 270 0.33 30.29 -8.96
N ARG A 271 -0.08 30.54 -7.70
CA ARG A 271 0.88 30.72 -6.59
C ARG A 271 1.64 29.43 -6.29
N ILE A 272 0.97 28.29 -6.32
CA ILE A 272 1.57 26.96 -6.14
C ILE A 272 2.60 26.70 -7.26
N ARG A 273 2.20 26.86 -8.52
CA ARG A 273 3.04 26.60 -9.70
C ARG A 273 4.26 27.52 -9.77
N SER A 274 4.09 28.80 -9.40
CA SER A 274 5.17 29.80 -9.34
C SER A 274 6.03 29.73 -8.07
N ARG A 275 5.77 28.77 -7.17
CA ARG A 275 6.50 28.59 -5.89
C ARG A 275 6.46 29.81 -4.97
N ARG A 276 5.38 30.59 -5.05
CA ARG A 276 5.11 31.76 -4.19
C ARG A 276 4.14 31.44 -3.04
N ALA A 277 3.56 30.25 -3.04
CA ALA A 277 2.62 29.78 -2.02
C ALA A 277 3.30 29.52 -0.66
N GLY A 278 2.65 29.96 0.42
CA GLY A 278 3.02 29.58 1.79
C GLY A 278 2.28 28.32 2.27
N GLU A 279 2.55 27.88 3.51
CA GLU A 279 1.95 26.66 4.09
C GLU A 279 0.42 26.64 4.07
N LYS A 280 -0.23 27.78 4.32
CA LYS A 280 -1.69 27.92 4.25
C LYS A 280 -2.22 27.67 2.84
N ASP A 281 -1.52 28.19 1.83
CA ASP A 281 -1.89 28.00 0.42
C ASP A 281 -1.75 26.53 0.02
N LYS A 282 -0.66 25.87 0.43
CA LYS A 282 -0.43 24.44 0.11
C LYS A 282 -1.52 23.55 0.71
N ARG A 283 -1.85 23.77 1.99
CA ARG A 283 -2.93 23.05 2.68
C ARG A 283 -4.29 23.29 2.02
N LEU A 284 -4.60 24.54 1.69
CA LEU A 284 -5.84 24.89 0.99
C LEU A 284 -5.88 24.27 -0.42
N PHE A 285 -4.75 24.18 -1.11
CA PHE A 285 -4.67 23.54 -2.43
C PHE A 285 -4.99 22.05 -2.35
N SER A 286 -4.35 21.31 -1.45
CA SER A 286 -4.65 19.89 -1.22
C SER A 286 -6.13 19.68 -0.83
N ALA A 287 -6.68 20.58 -0.02
CA ALA A 287 -8.10 20.54 0.36
C ALA A 287 -9.05 20.80 -0.82
N GLN A 288 -8.74 21.79 -1.66
CA GLN A 288 -9.50 22.04 -2.89
C GLN A 288 -9.43 20.85 -3.84
N MET A 289 -8.27 20.21 -3.96
CA MET A 289 -8.08 19.09 -4.87
C MET A 289 -8.91 17.85 -4.49
N LEU A 290 -9.19 17.61 -3.21
CA LEU A 290 -10.15 16.56 -2.83
C LEU A 290 -11.53 16.85 -3.45
N THR A 291 -11.99 18.10 -3.42
CA THR A 291 -13.26 18.50 -4.03
C THR A 291 -13.24 18.39 -5.55
N GLU A 292 -12.14 18.74 -6.21
CA GLU A 292 -12.01 18.55 -7.65
C GLU A 292 -11.99 17.06 -8.04
N MET A 293 -11.34 16.19 -7.26
CA MET A 293 -11.36 14.75 -7.49
C MET A 293 -12.77 14.17 -7.32
N ALA A 294 -13.54 14.66 -6.35
CA ALA A 294 -14.93 14.26 -6.14
C ALA A 294 -15.85 14.74 -7.29
N LYS A 295 -15.67 15.97 -7.78
CA LYS A 295 -16.38 16.47 -8.97
C LYS A 295 -16.09 15.59 -10.19
N MET A 296 -14.82 15.21 -10.42
CA MET A 296 -14.47 14.29 -11.50
C MET A 296 -15.11 12.90 -11.32
N SER A 297 -15.29 12.45 -10.07
CA SER A 297 -16.00 11.21 -9.77
C SER A 297 -17.50 11.24 -10.08
N LEU A 298 -18.13 12.43 -10.14
CA LEU A 298 -19.51 12.55 -10.66
C LEU A 298 -19.58 12.20 -12.16
N ASP A 299 -18.53 12.51 -12.92
CA ASP A 299 -18.46 12.25 -14.35
C ASP A 299 -18.02 10.82 -14.65
N ASP A 300 -16.98 10.33 -13.96
CA ASP A 300 -16.33 9.05 -14.29
C ASP A 300 -16.68 7.88 -13.35
N GLY A 301 -17.36 8.13 -12.24
CA GLY A 301 -17.81 7.10 -11.31
C GLY A 301 -16.71 6.41 -10.49
N LEU A 302 -15.47 6.92 -10.46
CA LEU A 302 -14.45 6.35 -9.58
C LEU A 302 -14.81 6.58 -8.10
N VAL A 303 -14.79 5.50 -7.30
CA VAL A 303 -14.93 5.58 -5.85
C VAL A 303 -13.76 6.37 -5.27
N MET A 304 -14.04 7.33 -4.39
CA MET A 304 -13.02 8.18 -3.78
C MET A 304 -12.69 7.71 -2.35
N GLN A 305 -11.46 7.27 -2.14
CA GLN A 305 -10.95 6.82 -0.84
C GLN A 305 -10.08 7.91 -0.22
N ILE A 306 -10.46 8.44 0.94
CA ILE A 306 -9.66 9.45 1.66
C ILE A 306 -8.98 8.76 2.84
N HIS A 307 -7.64 8.74 2.84
CA HIS A 307 -6.80 8.15 3.90
C HIS A 307 -5.97 9.22 4.62
N PRO A 308 -6.59 10.06 5.47
CA PRO A 308 -5.95 11.20 6.11
C PRO A 308 -5.27 10.81 7.43
N GLY A 309 -4.54 11.75 8.02
CA GLY A 309 -4.13 11.66 9.43
C GLY A 309 -2.82 10.93 9.68
N SER A 310 -2.00 10.74 8.66
CA SER A 310 -0.65 10.20 8.82
C SER A 310 0.36 11.33 8.79
N TRP A 311 1.03 11.61 9.92
CA TRP A 311 2.24 12.42 9.92
C TRP A 311 3.39 11.58 9.38
N ARG A 312 3.50 11.62 8.06
CA ARG A 312 4.55 10.92 7.32
C ARG A 312 5.89 11.56 7.59
N LYS A 313 6.96 10.77 7.46
CA LYS A 313 8.34 11.29 7.58
C LYS A 313 8.65 11.87 8.96
N HIS A 314 8.05 11.31 10.03
CA HIS A 314 8.16 11.83 11.40
C HIS A 314 9.62 11.85 11.91
N SER A 315 10.49 11.00 11.36
CA SER A 315 11.93 11.04 11.61
C SER A 315 12.69 11.54 10.37
N PRO A 316 13.16 12.81 10.37
CA PRO A 316 13.95 13.37 9.26
C PRO A 316 15.24 12.59 8.99
N ALA A 317 15.90 12.08 10.04
CA ALA A 317 17.11 11.27 9.90
C ALA A 317 16.83 9.95 9.16
N MET A 318 15.70 9.29 9.47
CA MET A 318 15.32 8.06 8.79
C MET A 318 14.85 8.32 7.36
N LEU A 319 14.13 9.41 7.12
CA LEU A 319 13.75 9.84 5.78
C LEU A 319 14.98 10.06 4.90
N ALA A 320 15.95 10.85 5.38
CA ALA A 320 17.15 11.19 4.63
C ALA A 320 17.96 9.95 4.25
N ARG A 321 17.94 8.93 5.11
CA ARG A 321 18.79 7.74 4.97
C ARG A 321 18.11 6.57 4.23
N PHE A 322 16.82 6.34 4.45
CA PHE A 322 16.10 5.17 3.92
C PHE A 322 14.91 5.52 3.02
N GLY A 323 14.53 6.79 2.92
CA GLY A 323 13.39 7.23 2.13
C GLY A 323 12.03 7.04 2.82
N ARG A 324 10.97 7.04 2.01
CA ARG A 324 9.57 6.95 2.46
C ARG A 324 9.18 5.50 2.80
N ASP A 325 8.07 5.37 3.53
CA ASP A 325 7.41 4.08 3.82
C ASP A 325 8.32 3.09 4.57
N LYS A 326 9.12 3.63 5.50
CA LYS A 326 10.05 2.86 6.37
C LYS A 326 9.57 2.70 7.81
N GLY A 327 8.25 2.78 8.04
CA GLY A 327 7.66 2.59 9.37
C GLY A 327 7.78 3.79 10.33
N PHE A 328 8.17 4.97 9.83
CA PHE A 328 8.28 6.23 10.59
C PHE A 328 7.14 7.21 10.28
N ASP A 329 5.94 6.66 10.08
CA ASP A 329 4.71 7.40 9.80
C ASP A 329 3.77 7.22 10.99
N ILE A 330 3.40 8.32 11.66
CA ILE A 330 2.69 8.30 12.95
C ILE A 330 1.28 8.87 12.78
N PRO A 331 0.23 8.20 13.30
CA PRO A 331 -1.12 8.76 13.27
C PRO A 331 -1.25 10.09 14.02
N THR A 332 -2.10 10.98 13.53
CA THR A 332 -2.45 12.25 14.18
C THR A 332 -3.95 12.35 14.44
N PRO A 333 -4.38 13.13 15.45
CA PRO A 333 -5.78 13.52 15.57
C PRO A 333 -6.29 14.10 14.25
N THR A 334 -7.43 13.59 13.79
CA THR A 334 -8.00 13.96 12.48
C THR A 334 -9.45 14.35 12.68
N ASP A 335 -9.78 15.60 12.33
CA ASP A 335 -11.16 16.09 12.30
C ASP A 335 -11.80 15.75 10.94
N TYR A 336 -13.06 15.31 10.98
CA TYR A 336 -13.87 15.01 9.80
C TYR A 336 -15.10 15.91 9.70
N VAL A 337 -15.65 16.38 10.83
CA VAL A 337 -16.94 17.08 10.85
C VAL A 337 -16.81 18.46 10.20
N ALA A 338 -15.82 19.25 10.64
CA ALA A 338 -15.58 20.55 10.00
C ALA A 338 -14.83 20.37 8.67
N ALA A 339 -13.90 19.42 8.63
CA ALA A 339 -12.99 19.20 7.51
C ALA A 339 -13.72 18.80 6.20
N LEU A 340 -14.73 17.91 6.27
CA LEU A 340 -15.46 17.44 5.10
C LEU A 340 -16.66 18.32 4.73
N LYS A 341 -17.06 19.27 5.59
CA LYS A 341 -18.27 20.08 5.40
C LYS A 341 -18.32 20.78 4.03
N PRO A 342 -17.25 21.45 3.54
CA PRO A 342 -17.29 22.14 2.25
C PRO A 342 -17.54 21.21 1.06
N LEU A 343 -16.96 20.01 1.08
CA LEU A 343 -17.19 18.99 0.05
C LEU A 343 -18.62 18.45 0.10
N LEU A 344 -19.08 18.08 1.29
CA LEU A 344 -20.39 17.47 1.49
C LEU A 344 -21.55 18.42 1.16
N ASP A 345 -21.37 19.72 1.33
CA ASP A 345 -22.35 20.72 0.87
C ASP A 345 -22.53 20.76 -0.64
N LEU A 346 -21.54 20.27 -1.40
CA LEU A 346 -21.52 20.34 -2.86
C LEU A 346 -21.93 19.02 -3.51
N VAL A 347 -21.41 17.89 -3.01
CA VAL A 347 -21.53 16.56 -3.65
C VAL A 347 -21.88 15.44 -2.66
N GLY A 348 -22.21 15.78 -1.41
CA GLY A 348 -22.48 14.83 -0.32
C GLY A 348 -23.89 14.27 -0.27
#